data_AF-A0A1Q7TT91-F1
#
_entry.id   AF-A0A1Q7TT91-F1
#
_cell.length_a   1.000
_cell.length_b   1.000
_cell.length_c   1.000
_cell.angle_alpha   90.00
_cell.angle_beta   90.00
_cell.angle_gamma   90.00
#
_symmetry.space_group_name_H-M   'P 1'
#
loop_
_entity.id
_entity.type
_entity.pdbx_description
1 polymer ?
#
loop_
_entity_poly.entity_id
_entity_poly.type
_entity_poly.pdbx_seq_one_letter_code
_entity_poly.pdbx_strand_id
1 'polypeptide(L)' 'MKVFATELRGKTVMTEDGQILGILADFLVETKTGRIPSLLVTPAETVETRLFKTDPEGRLTLSFRSMKAVRDVIVVQLAD' A
#
# COMPACT_ATOMS: atom_id res chain seq x y z
N MET A 1 -10.07 10.69 -12.48
CA MET A 1 -9.82 9.34 -13.02
C MET A 1 -10.51 8.33 -12.11
N LYS A 2 -11.13 7.29 -12.66
CA LYS A 2 -11.70 6.17 -11.88
C LYS A 2 -10.87 4.93 -12.19
N VAL A 3 -10.63 4.09 -11.19
CA VAL A 3 -9.91 2.81 -11.31
C VAL A 3 -10.69 1.76 -10.52
N PHE A 4 -10.71 0.52 -11.00
CA PHE A 4 -11.29 -0.59 -10.26
C PHE A 4 -10.29 -1.11 -9.23
N ALA A 5 -10.78 -1.50 -8.05
CA ALA A 5 -9.92 -2.08 -7.02
C ALA A 5 -9.19 -3.35 -7.51
N THR A 6 -9.83 -4.11 -8.40
CA THR A 6 -9.25 -5.30 -9.05
C THR A 6 -8.04 -4.96 -9.91
N GLU A 7 -7.98 -3.77 -10.50
CA GLU A 7 -6.82 -3.31 -11.28
C GLU A 7 -5.63 -2.95 -10.39
N LEU A 8 -5.86 -2.66 -9.10
CA LEU A 8 -4.80 -2.30 -8.16
C LEU A 8 -4.07 -3.54 -7.61
N ARG A 9 -4.76 -4.67 -7.53
CA ARG A 9 -4.25 -5.91 -6.94
C ARG A 9 -2.99 -6.37 -7.67
N GLY A 10 -1.93 -6.66 -6.93
CA GLY A 10 -0.67 -7.14 -7.49
C GLY A 10 0.23 -6.04 -8.10
N LYS A 11 -0.18 -4.76 -8.06
CA LYS A 11 0.70 -3.67 -8.48
C LYS A 11 1.84 -3.45 -7.49
N THR A 12 3.00 -3.08 -8.02
CA THR A 12 4.13 -2.62 -7.23
C THR A 12 3.79 -1.32 -6.51
N VAL A 13 4.08 -1.28 -5.21
CA VAL A 13 3.98 -0.08 -4.37
C VAL A 13 5.38 0.49 -4.18
N MET A 14 5.54 1.77 -4.47
CA MET A 14 6.81 2.47 -4.48
C MET A 14 6.67 3.84 -3.81
N THR A 15 7.71 4.31 -3.14
CA THR A 15 7.76 5.66 -2.56
C THR A 15 7.99 6.74 -3.63
N GLU A 16 7.84 8.02 -3.26
CA GLU A 16 8.10 9.15 -4.17
C GLU A 16 9.57 9.25 -4.64
N ASP A 17 10.51 8.79 -3.82
CA ASP A 17 11.95 8.72 -4.14
C ASP A 17 12.36 7.42 -4.87
N GLY A 18 11.41 6.54 -5.18
CA GLY A 18 11.63 5.37 -6.02
C GLY A 18 11.96 4.08 -5.28
N GLN A 19 11.92 4.06 -3.94
CA GLN A 19 12.10 2.83 -3.16
C GLN A 19 10.89 1.90 -3.37
N ILE A 20 11.15 0.67 -3.79
CA ILE A 20 10.12 -0.36 -3.90
C ILE A 20 9.81 -0.89 -2.49
N LEU A 21 8.56 -0.71 -2.07
CA LEU A 21 8.06 -1.23 -0.79
C LEU A 21 7.55 -2.68 -0.94
N GLY A 22 7.08 -3.05 -2.12
CA GLY A 22 6.62 -4.40 -2.41
C GLY A 22 5.37 -4.43 -3.28
N ILE A 23 4.49 -5.40 -3.03
CA ILE A 23 3.31 -5.66 -3.87
C ILE A 23 2.03 -5.43 -3.09
N LEU A 24 1.06 -4.73 -3.67
CA LEU A 24 -0.25 -4.55 -3.05
C LEU A 24 -0.97 -5.91 -2.91
N ALA A 25 -1.19 -6.32 -1.67
CA ALA A 25 -1.86 -7.56 -1.32
C ALA A 25 -3.36 -7.35 -1.14
N ASP A 26 -3.76 -6.35 -0.35
CA ASP A 26 -5.16 -6.11 0.00
C ASP A 26 -5.40 -4.69 0.56
N PHE A 27 -6.63 -4.42 0.98
CA PHE A 27 -7.07 -3.20 1.66
C PHE A 27 -7.75 -3.56 2.98
N LEU A 28 -7.51 -2.75 4.01
CA LEU A 28 -8.34 -2.80 5.21
C LEU A 28 -9.60 -1.96 4.96
N VAL A 29 -10.78 -2.56 5.13
CA VAL A 29 -12.08 -1.89 4.91
C VAL A 29 -12.89 -1.88 6.21
N GLU A 30 -13.38 -0.71 6.60
CA GLU A 30 -14.32 -0.55 7.71
C GLU A 30 -15.73 -0.98 7.26
N THR A 31 -16.21 -2.10 7.80
CA THR A 31 -17.46 -2.73 7.35
C THR A 31 -18.72 -1.89 7.54
N LYS A 32 -18.71 -0.96 8.51
CA LYS A 32 -19.87 -0.09 8.79
C LYS A 32 -20.01 1.06 7.79
N THR A 33 -18.90 1.64 7.34
CA THR A 33 -18.87 2.87 6.54
C THR A 33 -18.40 2.63 5.11
N GLY A 34 -17.79 1.48 4.84
CA GLY A 34 -17.06 1.20 3.60
C GLY A 34 -15.75 1.97 3.47
N ARG A 35 -15.31 2.69 4.51
CA ARG A 35 -14.08 3.48 4.46
C ARG A 35 -12.87 2.55 4.36
N ILE A 36 -11.91 2.94 3.54
CA ILE A 36 -10.65 2.21 3.36
C ILE A 36 -9.54 2.97 4.11
N PRO A 37 -9.24 2.65 5.37
CA PRO A 37 -8.14 3.27 6.10
C PRO A 37 -6.76 2.97 5.51
N SER A 38 -6.54 1.74 5.02
CA SER A 38 -5.18 1.24 4.80
C SER A 38 -5.04 0.35 3.58
N LEU A 39 -3.83 0.38 3.01
CA LEU A 39 -3.28 -0.56 2.04
C LEU A 39 -2.45 -1.59 2.79
N LEU A 40 -2.55 -2.86 2.39
CA LEU A 40 -1.70 -3.94 2.87
C LEU A 40 -0.73 -4.33 1.76
N VAL A 41 0.58 -4.23 2.05
CA VAL A 41 1.64 -4.47 1.07
C VAL A 41 2.50 -5.63 1.54
N THR A 42 2.64 -6.66 0.70
CA THR A 42 3.64 -7.71 0.91
C THR A 42 5.02 -7.08 0.70
N PRO A 43 5.88 -7.03 1.73
CA PRO A 43 7.15 -6.30 1.64
C PRO A 43 8.10 -6.96 0.63
N ALA A 44 8.86 -6.14 -0.10
CA ALA A 44 10.01 -6.62 -0.86
C ALA A 44 11.16 -7.03 0.08
N GLU A 45 12.03 -7.94 -0.36
CA GLU A 45 13.16 -8.44 0.45
C GLU A 45 14.11 -7.33 0.91
N THR A 46 14.18 -6.23 0.17
CA THR A 46 15.02 -5.06 0.46
C THR A 46 14.44 -4.14 1.54
N VAL A 47 13.24 -4.41 2.04
CA VAL A 47 12.54 -3.54 3.00
C VAL A 47 12.81 -3.99 4.44
N GLU A 48 13.33 -3.08 5.26
CA GLU A 48 13.42 -3.29 6.71
C GLU A 48 12.04 -3.11 7.36
N THR A 49 11.28 -4.21 7.44
CA THR A 49 9.88 -4.21 7.92
C THR A 49 9.69 -3.68 9.35
N ARG A 50 10.75 -3.71 10.17
CA ARG A 50 10.75 -3.16 11.55
C ARG A 50 10.52 -1.65 11.61
N LEU A 51 10.81 -0.94 10.52
CA LEU A 51 10.57 0.50 10.39
C LEU A 51 9.10 0.84 10.09
N PHE A 52 8.25 -0.17 9.89
CA PHE A 52 6.86 0.00 9.48
C PHE A 52 5.90 -0.64 10.48
N LYS A 53 4.66 -0.16 10.47
CA LYS A 53 3.56 -0.92 11.07
C LYS A 53 3.24 -2.11 10.18
N THR A 54 3.12 -3.28 10.78
CA THR A 54 2.71 -4.50 10.08
C THR A 54 1.45 -5.10 10.66
N ASP A 55 0.73 -5.86 9.84
CA ASP A 55 -0.34 -6.71 10.32
C ASP A 55 0.21 -8.06 10.85
N PRO A 56 -0.65 -8.96 11.37
CA PRO A 56 -0.21 -10.27 11.86
C PRO A 56 0.41 -11.19 10.80
N GLU A 57 0.15 -10.94 9.51
CA GLU A 57 0.74 -11.70 8.38
C GLU A 57 2.08 -11.10 7.92
N GLY A 58 2.54 -10.02 8.57
CA GLY A 58 3.80 -9.35 8.24
C GLY A 58 3.70 -8.39 7.05
N ARG A 59 2.49 -8.05 6.60
CA ARG A 59 2.28 -7.06 5.52
C ARG A 59 2.42 -5.66 6.06
N LEU A 60 3.06 -4.77 5.30
CA LEU A 60 3.14 -3.34 5.64
C LEU A 60 1.73 -2.75 5.64
N THR A 61 1.40 -2.01 6.69
CA THR A 61 0.14 -1.28 6.80
C THR A 61 0.38 0.19 6.50
N LEU A 62 0.02 0.62 5.29
CA LEU A 62 0.17 2.00 4.83
C LEU A 62 -1.18 2.70 4.81
N SER A 63 -1.23 4.00 5.12
CA SER A 63 -2.47 4.79 5.01
C SER A 63 -2.95 4.81 3.57
N PHE A 64 -4.24 4.61 3.31
CA PHE A 64 -4.80 4.80 1.97
C PHE A 64 -4.56 6.23 1.44
N ARG A 65 -4.45 7.22 2.34
CA ARG A 65 -4.17 8.62 2.01
C ARG A 65 -2.73 8.87 1.56
N SER A 66 -1.80 7.92 1.77
CA SER A 66 -0.42 8.07 1.29
C SER A 66 -0.32 7.94 -0.23
N MET A 67 -1.29 7.29 -0.87
CA MET A 67 -1.28 7.05 -2.31
C MET A 67 -1.45 8.37 -3.10
N LYS A 68 -0.46 8.67 -3.94
CA LYS A 68 -0.39 9.88 -4.77
C LYS A 68 -0.75 9.63 -6.22
N ALA A 69 -0.33 8.49 -6.76
CA ALA A 69 -0.55 8.15 -8.15
C ALA A 69 -0.76 6.65 -8.34
N VAL A 70 -1.57 6.31 -9.34
CA VAL A 70 -1.82 4.94 -9.80
C VAL A 70 -1.69 4.92 -11.31
N ARG A 71 -0.67 4.23 -11.81
CA ARG A 71 -0.50 3.90 -13.23
C ARG A 71 -0.02 2.45 -13.34
N ASP A 72 1.21 2.23 -13.78
CA ASP A 72 1.86 0.91 -13.78
C ASP A 72 2.19 0.48 -12.34
N VAL A 73 2.62 1.46 -11.54
CA VAL A 73 2.88 1.33 -10.10
C VAL A 73 1.93 2.20 -9.28
N ILE A 74 1.86 1.90 -7.98
CA ILE A 74 1.22 2.72 -6.97
C ILE A 74 2.31 3.52 -6.28
N VAL A 75 2.27 4.84 -6.41
CA VAL A 75 3.21 5.75 -5.73
C VAL A 75 2.61 6.20 -4.40
N VAL A 76 3.37 6.06 -3.33
CA VAL A 76 3.00 6.49 -1.98
C VAL A 76 3.96 7.53 -1.43
N GLN A 77 3.44 8.48 -0.67
CA GLN A 77 4.22 9.39 0.17
C GLN A 77 4.14 8.89 1.60
N LEU A 78 5.26 8.39 2.12
CA LEU A 78 5.37 8.09 3.55
C LEU A 78 5.33 9.43 4.31
N ALA A 79 4.58 9.47 5.41
CA ALA A 79 4.67 10.61 6.31
C ALA A 79 6.02 10.53 7.03
N ASP A 80 6.72 11.66 7.13
CA ASP A 80 7.90 11.81 7.98
C ASP A 80 7.59 11.46 9.45
#